data_AF-A0A526YQ47-F1
#
_entry.id   AF-A0A526YQ47-F1
#
_cell.length_a   1.000
_cell.length_b   1.000
_cell.length_c   1.000
_cell.angle_alpha   90.00
_cell.angle_beta   90.00
_cell.angle_gamma   90.00
#
_symmetry.space_group_name_H-M   'P 1'
#
loop_
_entity.id
_entity.type
_entity.pdbx_description
1 polymer ?
#
loop_
_entity_poly.entity_id
_entity_poly.type
_entity_poly.pdbx_seq_one_letter_code
_entity_poly.pdbx_strand_id
1 'polypeptide(L)'
;PRSVGEAVSRVVRARAVNPRFIAGQMRHGPRGASEFAETVDRLVGFAETTHVISGTLIEAVHDAYLGDPEVRAFILRENPAAAKIIAERFLSARRRGLWHPLRNSVDDDLAALIAEARALGVAA
;
A
#
# COMPACT_ATOMS: atom_id res chain seq x y z
N PRO A 1 -18.60 -21.56 -7.32
CA PRO A 1 -17.58 -20.56 -7.69
C PRO A 1 -17.47 -19.48 -6.60
N ARG A 2 -16.28 -18.97 -6.27
CA ARG A 2 -16.13 -17.87 -5.29
C ARG A 2 -16.33 -16.52 -5.96
N SER A 3 -16.80 -15.52 -5.22
CA SER A 3 -16.85 -14.15 -5.71
C SER A 3 -15.46 -13.52 -5.78
N VAL A 4 -15.32 -12.45 -6.58
CA VAL A 4 -14.06 -11.68 -6.68
C VAL A 4 -13.67 -11.09 -5.32
N GLY A 5 -14.64 -10.53 -4.59
CA GLY A 5 -14.40 -9.95 -3.26
C GLY A 5 -13.84 -10.97 -2.27
N GLU A 6 -14.38 -12.19 -2.24
CA GLU A 6 -13.87 -13.28 -1.38
C GLU A 6 -12.45 -13.72 -1.78
N ALA A 7 -12.18 -13.80 -3.10
CA ALA A 7 -10.86 -14.18 -3.60
C ALA A 7 -9.80 -13.13 -3.22
N VAL A 8 -10.08 -11.84 -3.43
CA VAL A 8 -9.18 -10.74 -3.06
C VAL A 8 -8.98 -10.68 -1.55
N SER A 9 -10.05 -10.76 -0.77
CA SER A 9 -9.97 -10.77 0.70
C SER A 9 -9.04 -11.86 1.22
N ARG A 10 -9.13 -13.08 0.66
CA ARG A 10 -8.27 -14.20 1.05
C ARG A 10 -6.81 -13.94 0.70
N VAL A 11 -6.52 -13.43 -0.50
CA VAL A 11 -5.15 -13.13 -0.92
C VAL A 11 -4.53 -12.04 -0.06
N VAL A 12 -5.28 -10.97 0.23
CA VAL A 12 -4.82 -9.90 1.12
C VAL A 12 -4.45 -10.46 2.49
N ARG A 13 -5.35 -11.22 3.12
CA ARG A 13 -5.12 -11.78 4.47
C ARG A 13 -4.03 -12.85 4.51
N ALA A 14 -4.00 -13.75 3.53
CA ALA A 14 -3.05 -14.86 3.53
C ALA A 14 -1.63 -14.45 3.12
N ARG A 15 -1.50 -13.40 2.32
CA ARG A 15 -0.22 -12.99 1.72
C ARG A 15 0.12 -11.52 1.99
N ALA A 16 -0.66 -10.57 1.49
CA ALA A 16 -0.26 -9.15 1.47
C ALA A 16 0.07 -8.62 2.87
N VAL A 17 -0.81 -8.87 3.86
CA VAL A 17 -0.61 -8.41 5.25
C VAL A 17 0.09 -9.44 6.14
N ASN A 18 0.58 -10.55 5.58
CA ASN A 18 1.22 -11.61 6.35
C ASN A 18 2.65 -11.19 6.71
N PRO A 19 3.02 -11.10 8.01
CA PRO A 19 4.35 -10.66 8.42
C PRO A 19 5.50 -11.49 7.83
N ARG A 20 5.30 -12.80 7.63
CA ARG A 20 6.31 -13.68 7.03
C ARG A 20 6.53 -13.36 5.55
N PHE A 21 5.48 -12.98 4.85
CA PHE A 21 5.57 -12.56 3.45
C PHE A 21 6.25 -11.20 3.34
N ILE A 22 5.84 -10.23 4.16
CA ILE A 22 6.44 -8.89 4.24
C ILE A 22 7.94 -8.99 4.51
N ALA A 23 8.33 -9.70 5.58
CA ALA A 23 9.73 -9.94 5.91
C ALA A 23 10.48 -10.69 4.79
N GLY A 24 9.77 -11.52 4.01
CA GLY A 24 10.28 -12.15 2.80
C GLY A 24 10.66 -11.15 1.73
N GLN A 25 9.73 -10.27 1.37
CA GLN A 25 9.95 -9.24 0.36
C GLN A 25 11.03 -8.25 0.79
N MET A 26 11.12 -7.92 2.09
CA MET A 26 12.15 -7.03 2.61
C MET A 26 13.59 -7.54 2.42
N ARG A 27 13.79 -8.83 2.13
CA ARG A 27 15.11 -9.39 1.79
C ARG A 27 15.51 -9.19 0.32
N HIS A 28 14.64 -8.61 -0.50
CA HIS A 28 14.83 -8.43 -1.93
C HIS A 28 15.05 -6.96 -2.34
N GLY A 29 15.40 -6.08 -1.39
CA GLY A 29 15.80 -4.70 -1.64
C GLY A 29 14.79 -3.93 -2.52
N PRO A 30 15.24 -3.23 -3.58
CA PRO A 30 14.35 -2.43 -4.44
C PRO A 30 13.23 -3.24 -5.10
N ARG A 31 13.49 -4.50 -5.47
CA ARG A 31 12.47 -5.39 -6.04
C ARG A 31 11.39 -5.72 -5.02
N GLY A 32 11.78 -5.97 -3.77
CA GLY A 32 10.85 -6.18 -2.68
C GLY A 32 9.91 -4.99 -2.47
N ALA A 33 10.46 -3.77 -2.50
CA ALA A 33 9.69 -2.55 -2.41
C ALA A 33 8.73 -2.35 -3.62
N SER A 34 9.17 -2.69 -4.83
CA SER A 34 8.30 -2.67 -6.02
C SER A 34 7.09 -3.60 -5.90
N GLU A 35 7.26 -4.79 -5.30
CA GLU A 35 6.16 -5.76 -5.09
C GLU A 35 5.09 -5.22 -4.13
N PHE A 36 5.48 -4.40 -3.14
CA PHE A 36 4.51 -3.72 -2.28
C PHE A 36 3.69 -2.69 -3.05
N ALA A 37 4.34 -1.89 -3.91
CA ALA A 37 3.63 -0.94 -4.77
C ALA A 37 2.67 -1.65 -5.74
N GLU A 38 3.12 -2.74 -6.36
CA GLU A 38 2.31 -3.53 -7.27
C GLU A 38 1.11 -4.20 -6.57
N THR A 39 1.26 -4.58 -5.30
CA THR A 39 0.17 -5.12 -4.49
C THR A 39 -0.89 -4.05 -4.20
N VAL A 40 -0.46 -2.85 -3.79
CA VAL A 40 -1.36 -1.72 -3.51
C VAL A 40 -2.07 -1.27 -4.78
N ASP A 41 -1.35 -1.13 -5.88
CA ASP A 41 -1.91 -0.69 -7.15
C ASP A 41 -3.03 -1.61 -7.64
N ARG A 42 -2.78 -2.94 -7.61
CA ARG A 42 -3.80 -3.94 -7.96
C ARG A 42 -5.00 -3.92 -7.03
N LEU A 43 -4.78 -3.83 -5.72
CA LEU A 43 -5.88 -3.79 -4.74
C LEU A 43 -6.80 -2.59 -5.01
N VAL A 44 -6.21 -1.40 -5.15
CA VAL A 44 -6.97 -0.17 -5.43
C VAL A 44 -7.60 -0.24 -6.82
N GLY A 45 -6.92 -0.80 -7.82
CA GLY A 45 -7.48 -0.98 -9.17
C GLY A 45 -8.70 -1.92 -9.19
N PHE A 46 -8.68 -3.00 -8.40
CA PHE A 46 -9.85 -3.85 -8.21
C PHE A 46 -10.99 -3.11 -7.50
N ALA A 47 -10.69 -2.29 -6.48
CA ALA A 47 -11.69 -1.48 -5.80
C ALA A 47 -12.34 -0.47 -6.76
N GLU A 48 -11.54 0.22 -7.56
CA GLU A 48 -11.96 1.22 -8.55
C GLU A 48 -12.86 0.64 -9.66
N THR A 49 -12.67 -0.62 -10.03
CA THR A 49 -13.38 -1.24 -11.16
C THR A 49 -14.58 -2.08 -10.73
N THR A 50 -14.53 -2.71 -9.56
CA THR A 50 -15.54 -3.70 -9.15
C THR A 50 -16.48 -3.21 -8.06
N HIS A 51 -16.08 -2.23 -7.25
CA HIS A 51 -16.85 -1.72 -6.11
C HIS A 51 -17.23 -2.78 -5.05
N VAL A 52 -16.71 -4.01 -5.13
CA VAL A 52 -16.96 -5.09 -4.15
C VAL A 52 -15.84 -5.27 -3.14
N ILE A 53 -14.76 -4.48 -3.27
CA ILE A 53 -13.62 -4.52 -2.37
C ILE A 53 -13.92 -3.66 -1.15
N SER A 54 -13.86 -4.25 0.04
CA SER A 54 -14.07 -3.53 1.29
C SER A 54 -12.92 -2.57 1.58
N GLY A 55 -13.23 -1.33 1.99
CA GLY A 55 -12.23 -0.38 2.48
C GLY A 55 -11.41 -0.89 3.67
N THR A 56 -11.92 -1.88 4.43
CA THR A 56 -11.15 -2.54 5.50
C THR A 56 -9.93 -3.31 5.00
N LEU A 57 -9.95 -3.80 3.75
CA LEU A 57 -8.79 -4.43 3.13
C LEU A 57 -7.73 -3.38 2.74
N ILE A 58 -8.18 -2.21 2.31
CA ILE A 58 -7.29 -1.08 1.99
C ILE A 58 -6.62 -0.59 3.28
N GLU A 59 -7.39 -0.42 4.37
CA GLU A 59 -6.88 -0.12 5.71
C GLU A 59 -5.82 -1.14 6.15
N ALA A 60 -6.12 -2.44 6.05
CA ALA A 60 -5.21 -3.49 6.50
C ALA A 60 -3.87 -3.48 5.74
N VAL A 61 -3.89 -3.18 4.43
CA VAL A 61 -2.65 -3.05 3.63
C VAL A 61 -1.92 -1.75 3.94
N HIS A 62 -2.65 -0.64 4.15
CA HIS A 62 -2.06 0.61 4.62
C HIS A 62 -1.30 0.42 5.94
N ASP A 63 -1.95 -0.18 6.94
CA ASP A 63 -1.36 -0.41 8.25
C ASP A 63 -0.13 -1.30 8.17
N ALA A 64 -0.19 -2.38 7.39
CA ALA A 64 0.93 -3.30 7.24
C ALA A 64 2.14 -2.68 6.52
N TYR A 65 1.94 -1.73 5.61
CA TYR A 65 3.03 -1.21 4.76
C TYR A 65 3.53 0.17 5.19
N LEU A 66 2.62 1.06 5.61
CA LEU A 66 2.93 2.44 5.99
C LEU A 66 2.70 2.71 7.48
N GLY A 67 1.78 1.97 8.12
CA GLY A 67 1.55 2.04 9.56
C GLY A 67 2.67 1.40 10.39
N ASP A 68 3.34 0.39 9.84
CA ASP A 68 4.56 -0.20 10.40
C ASP A 68 5.79 0.65 10.02
N PRO A 69 6.49 1.26 10.99
CA PRO A 69 7.65 2.11 10.72
C PRO A 69 8.81 1.40 10.03
N GLU A 70 9.03 0.11 10.30
CA GLU A 70 10.14 -0.64 9.71
C GLU A 70 9.87 -0.93 8.24
N VAL A 71 8.64 -1.31 7.91
CA VAL A 71 8.23 -1.57 6.51
C VAL A 71 8.22 -0.26 5.72
N ARG A 72 7.67 0.82 6.29
CA ARG A 72 7.67 2.15 5.67
C ARG A 72 9.09 2.62 5.36
N ALA A 73 10.00 2.54 6.35
CA ALA A 73 11.39 2.95 6.19
C ALA A 73 12.12 2.09 5.13
N PHE A 74 11.86 0.78 5.10
CA PHE A 74 12.39 -0.11 4.07
C PHE A 74 11.95 0.31 2.67
N ILE A 75 10.64 0.49 2.44
CA ILE A 75 10.11 0.85 1.12
C ILE A 75 10.74 2.16 0.65
N LEU A 76 10.75 3.16 1.53
CA LEU A 76 11.28 4.49 1.22
C LEU A 76 12.78 4.46 0.90
N ARG A 77 13.58 3.71 1.67
CA ARG A 77 15.03 3.60 1.46
C ARG A 77 15.36 2.83 0.18
N GLU A 78 14.72 1.68 -0.04
CA GLU A 78 15.09 0.80 -1.15
C GLU A 78 14.50 1.25 -2.49
N ASN A 79 13.31 1.87 -2.47
CA ASN A 79 12.66 2.35 -3.68
C ASN A 79 11.72 3.53 -3.37
N PRO A 80 12.25 4.76 -3.34
CA PRO A 80 11.43 5.98 -3.15
C PRO A 80 10.29 6.10 -4.16
N ALA A 81 10.49 5.66 -5.41
CA ALA A 81 9.43 5.68 -6.42
C ALA A 81 8.26 4.75 -6.05
N ALA A 82 8.54 3.57 -5.50
CA ALA A 82 7.52 2.66 -4.98
C ALA A 82 6.78 3.28 -3.78
N ALA A 83 7.49 3.93 -2.84
CA ALA A 83 6.87 4.63 -1.71
C ALA A 83 5.87 5.70 -2.18
N LYS A 84 6.28 6.52 -3.17
CA LYS A 84 5.43 7.52 -3.80
C LYS A 84 4.18 6.90 -4.43
N ILE A 85 4.34 5.84 -5.24
CA ILE A 85 3.22 5.16 -5.90
C ILE A 85 2.23 4.63 -4.87
N ILE A 86 2.70 3.96 -3.82
CA ILE A 86 1.85 3.43 -2.74
C ILE A 86 1.01 4.56 -2.14
N ALA A 87 1.65 5.68 -1.76
CA ALA A 87 0.95 6.81 -1.17
C ALA A 87 -0.06 7.45 -2.13
N GLU A 88 0.29 7.62 -3.41
CA GLU A 88 -0.60 8.17 -4.43
C GLU A 88 -1.82 7.28 -4.68
N ARG A 89 -1.67 5.95 -4.62
CA ARG A 89 -2.80 5.00 -4.76
C ARG A 89 -3.72 5.01 -3.54
N PHE A 90 -3.19 5.11 -2.32
CA PHE A 90 -4.02 5.31 -1.13
C PHE A 90 -4.80 6.62 -1.18
N LEU A 91 -4.16 7.73 -1.59
CA LEU A 91 -4.86 9.00 -1.81
C LEU A 91 -5.90 8.91 -2.94
N SER A 92 -5.68 8.10 -3.98
CA SER A 92 -6.70 7.82 -5.00
C SER A 92 -7.92 7.13 -4.39
N ALA A 93 -7.70 6.10 -3.57
CA ALA A 93 -8.77 5.39 -2.86
C ALA A 93 -9.57 6.33 -1.94
N ARG A 94 -8.88 7.23 -1.22
CA ARG A 94 -9.48 8.29 -0.39
C ARG A 94 -10.38 9.21 -1.22
N ARG A 95 -9.83 9.82 -2.29
CA ARG A 95 -10.56 10.78 -3.15
C ARG A 95 -11.80 10.16 -3.82
N ARG A 96 -11.76 8.85 -4.09
CA ARG A 96 -12.87 8.12 -4.72
C ARG A 96 -13.89 7.55 -3.72
N GLY A 97 -13.72 7.79 -2.41
CA GLY A 97 -14.59 7.25 -1.38
C GLY A 97 -14.50 5.73 -1.22
N LEU A 98 -13.44 5.09 -1.73
CA LEU A 98 -13.23 3.65 -1.62
C LEU A 98 -12.68 3.27 -0.23
N TRP A 99 -12.09 4.23 0.48
CA TRP A 99 -11.50 4.02 1.79
C TRP A 99 -11.67 5.25 2.69
N HIS A 100 -12.09 5.01 3.94
CA HIS A 100 -12.33 6.01 4.97
C HIS A 100 -11.58 5.62 6.25
N PRO A 101 -10.28 5.98 6.37
CA PRO A 101 -9.51 5.82 7.59
C PRO A 101 -10.17 6.50 8.79
N LEU A 102 -9.97 5.91 9.96
CA LEU A 102 -10.41 6.47 11.24
C LEU A 102 -9.50 7.62 11.72
N ARG A 103 -8.25 7.66 11.24
CA ARG A 103 -7.26 8.67 11.62
C ARG A 103 -7.33 9.86 10.66
N ASN A 104 -7.52 11.06 11.21
CA ASN A 104 -7.57 12.30 10.42
C ASN A 104 -6.22 12.68 9.81
N SER A 105 -5.10 12.19 10.36
CA SER A 105 -3.74 12.52 9.87
C SER A 105 -3.36 11.80 8.59
N VAL A 106 -4.11 10.78 8.15
CA VAL A 106 -3.68 9.90 7.06
C VAL A 106 -3.41 10.66 5.76
N ASP A 107 -4.24 11.65 5.42
CA ASP A 107 -4.03 12.41 4.18
C ASP A 107 -2.74 13.25 4.25
N ASP A 108 -2.44 13.83 5.41
CA ASP A 108 -1.20 14.60 5.66
C ASP A 108 0.02 13.67 5.68
N ASP A 109 -0.08 12.50 6.33
CA ASP A 109 0.97 11.49 6.41
C ASP A 109 1.34 10.96 5.00
N LEU A 110 0.33 10.71 4.16
CA LEU A 110 0.52 10.29 2.76
C LEU A 110 1.15 11.41 1.92
N ALA A 111 0.71 12.66 2.10
CA ALA A 111 1.29 13.81 1.39
C ALA A 111 2.76 14.03 1.79
N ALA A 112 3.07 13.90 3.08
CA ALA A 112 4.44 14.00 3.60
C ALA A 112 5.33 12.88 3.02
N LEU A 113 4.85 11.64 2.97
CA LEU A 113 5.58 10.53 2.37
C LEU A 113 5.86 10.76 0.87
N ILE A 114 4.92 11.34 0.12
CA ILE A 114 5.14 11.71 -1.29
C ILE A 114 6.23 12.76 -1.42
N ALA A 115 6.24 13.78 -0.56
CA ALA A 115 7.25 14.83 -0.57
C ALA A 115 8.64 14.26 -0.24
N GLU A 116 8.73 13.42 0.78
CA GLU A 116 9.95 12.73 1.22
C GLU A 116 10.50 11.82 0.11
N ALA A 117 9.65 11.00 -0.50
CA ALA A 117 10.02 10.13 -1.62
C ALA A 117 10.54 10.91 -2.84
N ARG A 118 9.95 12.07 -3.15
CA ARG A 118 10.43 12.95 -4.24
C ARG A 118 11.80 13.53 -3.93
N ALA A 119 12.03 13.98 -2.69
CA ALA A 119 13.33 14.52 -2.28
C ALA A 119 14.44 13.48 -2.42
N LEU A 120 14.18 12.23 -2.01
CA LEU A 120 15.13 11.12 -2.13
C LEU A 120 15.35 10.70 -3.60
N GLY A 121 14.30 10.70 -4.42
CA GLY A 121 14.40 10.33 -5.84
C GLY A 121 15.14 11.35 -6.72
N VAL A 122 15.29 12.60 -6.27
CA VAL A 122 16.12 13.63 -6.94
C VAL A 122 17.59 13.52 -6.53
N ALA A 123 17.86 12.92 -5.36
CA ALA A 123 19.21 12.79 -4.81
C ALA A 123 19.96 11.51 -5.25
N ALA A 124 19.27 10.56 -5.88
CA ALA A 124 19.79 9.28 -6.37
C ALA A 124 20.10 9.33 -7.88
#